data_AF-A0A937FXN8-F1
#
_entry.id   AF-A0A937FXN8-F1
#
_cell.length_a   1.000
_cell.length_b   1.000
_cell.length_c   1.000
_cell.angle_alpha   90.00
_cell.angle_beta   90.00
_cell.angle_gamma   90.00
#
_symmetry.space_group_name_H-M   'P 1'
#
loop_
_entity.id
_entity.type
_entity.pdbx_description
1 polymer ?
#
loop_
_entity_poly.entity_id
_entity_poly.type
_entity_poly.pdbx_seq_one_letter_code
_entity_poly.pdbx_strand_id
1 'polypeptide(L)'
;MLNKYLIGSIIWAILILILTLTPGKSVPDLSIFSYDKLGHGFVFFVLTFLLISGLYENLKGSIRKKRAIYIGITIAASYGFLIEGMQSIIPDRSMETYDAVANVAGCFLGLLLFNIRNKLKA
;
A
#
# COMPACT_ATOMS: atom_id res chain seq x y z
N MET A 1 12.48 -14.99 -7.86
CA MET A 1 13.52 -14.74 -6.83
C MET A 1 13.16 -13.46 -6.10
N LEU A 2 13.52 -13.31 -4.83
CA LEU A 2 13.23 -12.09 -4.09
C LEU A 2 14.12 -10.96 -4.64
N ASN A 3 13.51 -9.91 -5.21
CA ASN A 3 14.22 -8.73 -5.72
C ASN A 3 14.05 -7.56 -4.75
N LYS A 4 14.84 -6.50 -4.96
CA LYS A 4 14.85 -5.31 -4.08
C LYS A 4 13.46 -4.68 -3.88
N TYR A 5 12.59 -4.72 -4.90
CA TYR A 5 11.24 -4.17 -4.78
C TYR A 5 10.32 -5.05 -3.95
N LEU A 6 10.42 -6.38 -4.09
CA LEU A 6 9.66 -7.31 -3.24
C LEU A 6 10.13 -7.26 -1.79
N ILE A 7 11.45 -7.21 -1.55
CA ILE A 7 12.02 -6.99 -0.21
C ILE A 7 11.48 -5.66 0.35
N GLY A 8 11.56 -4.59 -0.45
CA GLY A 8 11.01 -3.29 -0.10
C GLY A 8 9.52 -3.35 0.25
N SER A 9 8.70 -4.07 -0.53
CA SER A 9 7.27 -4.18 -0.25
C SER A 9 6.96 -4.92 1.04
N ILE A 10 7.78 -5.92 1.42
CA ILE A 10 7.60 -6.66 2.67
C ILE A 10 7.94 -5.76 3.85
N ILE A 11 9.09 -5.08 3.80
CA ILE A 11 9.51 -4.12 4.83
C ILE A 11 8.46 -3.00 4.98
N TRP A 12 7.97 -2.50 3.85
CA TRP A 12 6.98 -1.43 3.83
C TRP A 12 5.60 -1.89 4.34
N ALA A 13 5.18 -3.11 4.04
CA ALA A 13 3.98 -3.70 4.62
C ALA A 13 4.10 -3.81 6.15
N ILE A 14 5.23 -4.30 6.67
CA ILE A 14 5.47 -4.36 8.12
C ILE A 14 5.40 -2.96 8.74
N LEU A 15 5.99 -1.95 8.09
CA LEU A 15 5.88 -0.56 8.53
C LEU A 15 4.41 -0.10 8.60
N ILE A 16 3.62 -0.35 7.55
CA ILE A 16 2.18 -0.01 7.53
C ILE A 16 1.46 -0.69 8.69
N LEU A 17 1.70 -1.98 8.93
CA LEU A 17 1.08 -2.73 10.01
C LEU A 17 1.35 -2.08 11.38
N ILE A 18 2.60 -1.71 11.63
CA ILE A 18 3.01 -1.07 12.88
C ILE A 18 2.32 0.30 13.01
N LEU A 19 2.36 1.12 11.96
CA LEU A 19 1.79 2.47 11.97
C LEU A 19 0.28 2.46 12.21
N THR A 20 -0.44 1.54 11.56
CA THR A 20 -1.91 1.51 11.56
C THR A 20 -2.50 0.79 12.77
N LEU A 21 -1.80 -0.20 13.34
CA LEU A 21 -2.28 -0.97 14.50
C LEU A 21 -1.72 -0.49 15.85
N THR A 22 -0.89 0.55 15.88
CA THR A 22 -0.49 1.19 17.14
C THR A 22 -1.70 1.91 17.75
N PRO A 23 -2.03 1.70 19.04
CA PRO A 23 -3.17 2.34 19.70
C PRO A 23 -3.14 3.87 19.58
N GLY A 24 -4.28 4.49 19.25
CA GLY A 24 -4.36 5.92 18.90
C GLY A 24 -3.81 6.85 19.99
N LYS A 25 -4.11 6.58 21.27
CA LYS A 25 -3.61 7.36 22.41
C LYS A 25 -2.10 7.32 22.62
N SER A 26 -1.40 6.39 21.98
CA SER A 26 0.06 6.28 22.04
C SER A 26 0.76 7.19 21.03
N VAL A 27 -0.01 7.72 20.07
CA VAL A 27 0.49 8.64 19.06
C VAL A 27 0.29 10.07 19.58
N PRO A 28 1.35 10.88 19.70
CA PRO A 28 1.22 12.24 20.21
C PRO A 28 0.19 13.03 19.39
N ASP A 29 -0.62 13.82 20.09
CA ASP A 29 -1.68 14.69 19.56
C ASP A 29 -1.07 15.84 18.74
N LEU A 30 -0.47 15.49 17.61
CA LEU A 30 -0.08 16.41 16.58
C LEU A 30 -1.35 16.61 15.75
N SER A 31 -1.86 17.85 15.69
CA SER A 31 -2.97 18.29 14.81
C SER A 31 -2.83 17.92 13.32
N ILE A 32 -1.71 17.29 12.98
CA ILE A 32 -1.39 16.56 11.77
C ILE A 32 -2.26 15.29 11.59
N PHE A 33 -3.04 14.80 12.56
CA PHE A 33 -3.98 13.68 12.32
C PHE A 33 -5.07 13.96 11.27
N SER A 34 -5.28 15.23 10.90
CA SER A 34 -6.02 15.62 9.68
C SER A 34 -5.39 15.07 8.38
N TYR A 35 -4.10 14.70 8.43
CA TYR A 35 -3.32 14.04 7.39
C TYR A 35 -3.30 12.51 7.52
N ASP A 36 -3.95 11.89 8.51
CA ASP A 36 -3.93 10.43 8.68
C ASP A 36 -4.41 9.74 7.38
N LYS A 37 -5.46 10.29 6.77
CA LYS A 37 -5.98 9.88 5.44
C LYS A 37 -4.97 10.05 4.31
N LEU A 38 -4.21 11.15 4.31
CA LEU A 38 -3.15 11.37 3.32
C LEU A 38 -1.98 10.40 3.56
N GLY A 39 -1.71 10.06 4.82
CA GLY A 39 -0.76 9.03 5.23
C GLY A 39 -1.17 7.67 4.67
N HIS A 40 -2.41 7.23 4.92
CA HIS A 40 -3.00 6.02 4.35
C HIS A 40 -2.85 5.97 2.82
N GLY A 41 -3.25 7.04 2.12
CA GLY A 41 -3.07 7.14 0.68
C GLY A 41 -1.61 7.02 0.24
N PHE A 42 -0.69 7.70 0.93
CA PHE A 42 0.73 7.67 0.61
C PHE A 42 1.38 6.30 0.84
N VAL A 43 1.10 5.65 1.98
CA VAL A 43 1.72 4.37 2.29
C VAL A 43 1.24 3.26 1.36
N PHE A 44 -0.04 3.25 0.97
CA PHE A 44 -0.57 2.32 -0.03
C PHE A 44 -0.12 2.63 -1.46
N PHE A 45 0.14 3.90 -1.77
CA PHE A 45 0.82 4.31 -3.01
C PHE A 45 2.20 3.67 -3.14
N VAL A 46 3.05 3.81 -2.11
CA VAL A 46 4.40 3.23 -2.12
C VAL A 46 4.33 1.71 -2.16
N LEU A 47 3.48 1.09 -1.32
CA LEU A 47 3.31 -0.36 -1.29
C LEU A 47 2.96 -0.93 -2.67
N THR A 48 1.96 -0.34 -3.33
CA THR A 48 1.46 -0.81 -4.62
C THR A 48 2.51 -0.65 -5.71
N PHE A 49 3.23 0.48 -5.73
CA PHE A 49 4.34 0.68 -6.65
C PHE A 49 5.43 -0.39 -6.47
N LEU A 50 5.82 -0.70 -5.24
CA LEU A 50 6.84 -1.71 -4.94
C LEU A 50 6.37 -3.12 -5.37
N LEU A 51 5.14 -3.51 -5.03
CA LEU A 51 4.57 -4.80 -5.39
C LEU A 51 4.54 -5.01 -6.91
N ILE A 52 3.93 -4.07 -7.65
CA ILE A 52 3.82 -4.18 -9.11
C ILE A 52 5.21 -4.20 -9.75
N SER A 53 6.14 -3.38 -9.25
CA SER A 53 7.53 -3.35 -9.75
C SER A 53 8.25 -4.67 -9.55
N GLY A 54 8.18 -5.23 -8.34
CA GLY A 54 8.85 -6.48 -8.02
C GLY A 54 8.25 -7.67 -8.77
N LEU A 55 6.94 -7.71 -8.91
CA LEU A 55 6.25 -8.73 -9.71
C LEU A 55 6.61 -8.61 -11.20
N TYR A 56 6.65 -7.39 -11.74
CA TYR A 56 6.99 -7.16 -13.15
C TYR A 56 8.41 -7.61 -13.52
N GLU A 57 9.37 -7.44 -12.61
CA GLU A 57 10.76 -7.89 -12.82
C GLU A 57 10.90 -9.41 -12.80
N ASN A 58 10.06 -10.11 -12.02
CA ASN A 58 10.09 -11.57 -11.90
C ASN A 58 9.29 -12.29 -12.99
N LEU A 59 8.18 -11.68 -13.45
CA LEU A 59 7.30 -12.29 -14.43
C LEU A 59 7.86 -12.19 -15.85
N LYS A 60 7.72 -13.28 -16.60
CA LYS A 60 8.14 -13.39 -18.00
C LYS A 60 6.93 -13.49 -18.94
N GLY A 61 7.17 -13.25 -20.23
CA GLY A 61 6.16 -13.37 -21.29
C GLY A 61 5.40 -12.08 -21.60
N SER A 62 4.58 -12.13 -22.66
CA SER A 62 3.87 -10.98 -23.26
C SER A 62 2.85 -10.33 -22.32
N ILE A 63 2.28 -11.10 -21.38
CA ILE A 63 1.26 -10.63 -20.44
C ILE A 63 1.81 -10.24 -19.06
N ARG A 64 3.14 -10.21 -18.88
CA ARG A 64 3.78 -9.94 -17.57
C ARG A 64 3.31 -8.64 -16.91
N LYS A 65 3.11 -7.58 -17.70
CA LYS A 65 2.66 -6.27 -17.21
C LYS A 65 1.25 -6.37 -16.61
N LYS A 66 0.31 -6.95 -17.35
CA LYS A 66 -1.08 -7.12 -16.90
C LYS A 66 -1.16 -8.00 -15.66
N ARG A 67 -0.40 -9.11 -15.63
CA ARG A 67 -0.33 -10.00 -14.45
C ARG A 67 0.25 -9.30 -13.22
N ALA A 68 1.35 -8.55 -13.38
CA ALA A 68 1.98 -7.82 -12.28
C ALA A 68 1.03 -6.78 -11.68
N ILE A 69 0.31 -6.04 -12.53
CA ILE A 69 -0.68 -5.04 -12.10
C ILE A 69 -1.83 -5.72 -11.33
N TYR A 70 -2.43 -6.76 -11.92
CA TYR A 70 -3.56 -7.46 -11.30
C TYR A 70 -3.19 -8.03 -9.93
N ILE A 71 -2.09 -8.78 -9.85
CA ILE A 71 -1.64 -9.39 -8.59
C ILE A 71 -1.26 -8.31 -7.57
N GLY A 72 -0.53 -7.27 -7.99
CA GLY A 72 -0.07 -6.21 -7.09
C GLY A 72 -1.21 -5.40 -6.49
N ILE A 73 -2.21 -5.00 -7.29
CA ILE A 73 -3.39 -4.28 -6.80
C ILE A 73 -4.23 -5.17 -5.89
N THR A 74 -4.48 -6.43 -6.27
CA THR A 74 -5.26 -7.35 -5.44
C THR A 74 -4.62 -7.56 -4.07
N ILE A 75 -3.29 -7.73 -4.01
CA ILE A 75 -2.56 -7.86 -2.74
C ILE A 75 -2.67 -6.57 -1.93
N ALA A 76 -2.38 -5.40 -2.52
CA ALA A 76 -2.39 -4.13 -1.80
C ALA A 76 -3.79 -3.77 -1.27
N ALA A 77 -4.83 -3.92 -2.10
CA ALA A 77 -6.21 -3.61 -1.71
C ALA A 77 -6.72 -4.58 -0.62
N SER A 78 -6.45 -5.89 -0.76
CA SER A 78 -6.82 -6.88 0.26
C SER A 78 -6.10 -6.60 1.58
N TYR A 79 -4.81 -6.24 1.51
CA TYR A 79 -4.03 -5.90 2.69
C TYR A 79 -4.59 -4.67 3.43
N GLY A 80 -4.97 -3.62 2.69
CA GLY A 80 -5.64 -2.45 3.27
C GLY A 80 -6.97 -2.80 3.91
N PHE A 81 -7.83 -3.55 3.22
CA PHE A 81 -9.11 -3.98 3.78
C PHE A 81 -8.95 -4.80 5.07
N LEU A 82 -7.96 -5.69 5.12
CA LEU A 82 -7.67 -6.47 6.32
C LEU A 82 -7.19 -5.59 7.49
N ILE A 83 -6.31 -4.62 7.24
CA ILE A 83 -5.85 -3.68 8.27
C ILE A 83 -7.01 -2.87 8.85
N GLU A 84 -7.87 -2.30 8.01
CA GLU A 84 -9.04 -1.52 8.45
C GLU A 84 -9.95 -2.38 9.33
N GLY A 85 -10.17 -3.64 8.94
CA GLY A 85 -10.90 -4.60 9.77
C GLY A 85 -10.20 -4.89 11.10
N MET A 86 -8.87 -5.06 11.10
CA MET A 86 -8.08 -5.28 12.31
C MET A 86 -8.07 -4.07 13.24
N GLN A 87 -8.17 -2.84 12.74
CA GLN A 87 -8.24 -1.64 13.59
C GLN A 87 -9.49 -1.62 14.48
N SER A 88 -10.58 -2.29 14.08
CA SER A 88 -11.81 -2.38 14.89
C SER A 88 -11.64 -3.07 16.25
N ILE A 89 -10.58 -3.87 16.41
CA ILE A 89 -10.28 -4.61 17.65
C ILE A 89 -9.10 -3.99 18.44
N ILE A 90 -8.50 -2.91 17.92
CA ILE A 90 -7.39 -2.22 18.58
C ILE A 90 -7.94 -1.08 19.46
N PRO A 91 -7.53 -0.97 20.73
CA PRO A 91 -7.94 0.13 21.60
C PRO A 91 -7.61 1.49 20.98
N ASP A 92 -8.56 2.43 21.07
CA ASP A 92 -8.42 3.78 20.54
C ASP A 92 -8.14 3.83 19.03
N ARG A 93 -8.56 2.80 18.30
CA ARG A 93 -8.67 2.78 16.83
C ARG A 93 -10.09 2.42 16.42
N SER A 94 -10.48 2.92 15.27
CA SER A 94 -11.77 2.63 14.64
C SER A 94 -11.54 2.33 13.18
N MET A 95 -12.34 1.43 12.64
CA MET A 95 -12.43 1.24 11.20
C MET A 95 -13.03 2.51 10.58
N GLU A 96 -12.32 3.15 9.65
CA GLU A 96 -12.80 4.34 8.96
C GLU A 96 -12.98 4.09 7.47
N THR A 97 -14.19 4.32 6.96
CA THR A 97 -14.47 4.18 5.52
C THR A 97 -13.59 5.10 4.67
N TYR A 98 -13.23 6.28 5.19
CA TYR A 98 -12.37 7.23 4.47
C TYR A 98 -10.91 6.76 4.38
N ASP A 99 -10.43 5.97 5.34
CA ASP A 99 -9.09 5.38 5.29
C ASP A 99 -9.06 4.25 4.26
N ALA A 100 -10.10 3.42 4.19
CA ALA A 100 -10.28 2.45 3.12
C ALA A 100 -10.28 3.10 1.72
N VAL A 101 -10.98 4.24 1.57
CA VAL A 101 -10.99 5.02 0.32
C VAL A 101 -9.58 5.56 0.00
N ALA A 102 -8.88 6.09 1.00
CA ALA A 102 -7.51 6.57 0.84
C ALA A 102 -6.54 5.45 0.43
N ASN A 103 -6.64 4.28 1.05
CA ASN A 103 -5.83 3.09 0.72
C ASN A 103 -6.01 2.72 -0.77
N VAL A 104 -7.25 2.68 -1.26
CA VAL A 104 -7.57 2.39 -2.66
C VAL A 104 -7.06 3.48 -3.60
N ALA A 105 -7.24 4.76 -3.25
CA ALA A 105 -6.70 5.88 -4.02
C ALA A 105 -5.17 5.80 -4.14
N GLY A 106 -4.49 5.47 -3.05
CA GLY A 106 -3.05 5.18 -3.02
C GLY A 106 -2.68 4.08 -4.02
N CYS A 107 -3.42 2.97 -4.04
CA CYS A 107 -3.17 1.89 -4.99
C CYS A 107 -3.20 2.36 -6.45
N PHE A 108 -4.17 3.20 -6.83
CA PHE A 108 -4.25 3.77 -8.18
C PHE A 108 -3.08 4.72 -8.49
N LEU A 109 -2.65 5.53 -7.54
CA LEU A 109 -1.46 6.39 -7.70
C LEU A 109 -0.19 5.55 -7.87
N GLY A 110 -0.07 4.42 -7.15
CA GLY A 110 1.08 3.52 -7.26
C GLY A 110 1.15 2.86 -8.63
N LEU A 111 0.00 2.44 -9.15
CA LEU A 111 -0.15 1.98 -10.53
C LEU A 111 0.23 3.06 -11.55
N LEU A 112 -0.22 4.31 -11.34
CA LEU A 112 0.09 5.43 -12.23
C LEU A 112 1.60 5.64 -12.32
N LEU A 113 2.29 5.72 -11.19
CA LEU A 113 3.74 5.86 -11.15
C LEU A 113 4.46 4.69 -11.83
N PHE A 114 4.01 3.45 -11.59
CA PHE A 114 4.55 2.27 -12.27
C PHE A 114 4.44 2.42 -13.81
N ASN A 115 3.28 2.85 -14.31
CA ASN A 115 3.05 3.04 -15.73
C ASN A 115 3.92 4.15 -16.32
N ILE A 116 4.03 5.30 -15.65
CA ILE A 116 4.91 6.40 -16.06
C ILE A 116 6.36 5.91 -16.15
N ARG A 117 6.87 5.27 -15.09
CA ARG A 117 8.23 4.72 -15.07
C ARG A 117 8.47 3.72 -16.19
N ASN A 118 7.51 2.82 -16.45
CA ASN A 118 7.67 1.81 -17.47
C ASN A 118 7.55 2.37 -18.90
N LYS A 119 6.85 3.50 -19.08
CA LYS A 119 6.79 4.21 -20.37
C LYS A 119 8.10 4.93 -20.66
N LEU A 120 8.75 5.51 -19.64
CA LEU A 120 10.05 6.19 -19.79
C LEU A 120 11.22 5.23 -20.05
N LYS A 121 11.06 3.93 -19.77
CA LYS A 121 12.08 2.90 -20.02
C LYS A 121 11.93 2.20 -21.38
N ALA A 122 10.82 2.43 -22.08
CA ALA A 122 10.54 1.89 -23.41
C ALA A 122 11.03 2.88 -24.47
#